data_AF-A0A9Q3P9Q9-F1
#
_entry.id   AF-A0A9Q3P9Q9-F1
#
_cell.length_a   1.000
_cell.length_b   1.000
_cell.length_c   1.000
_cell.angle_alpha   90.00
_cell.angle_beta   90.00
_cell.angle_gamma   90.00
#
_symmetry.space_group_name_H-M   'P 1'
#
loop_
_entity.id
_entity.type
_entity.pdbx_description
1 polymer ?
#
loop_
_entity_poly.entity_id
_entity_poly.type
_entity_poly.pdbx_seq_one_letter_code
_entity_poly.pdbx_strand_id
1 'polypeptide(L)'
;MKTKPNRGKGYTAGNSCITEVAIDNKPTKPLLDPGAFCSCVGKSFLKACVPNFQDQLFPIDGMKYNSASNTIKALGIFETTIIFSHINENLRITVKFVVMENFSSTHFILQNHYLIMYGIDLHNNKDRYLTIGDNKHQKFTFLPFKIQITVSKVSPVNLELEKLKSEQLNEAEISLHLTDKRESELSALLYDHKEAFASYKETLGAIVVHEGDIILNIERPYPPLL
;
A
#
# COMPACT_ATOMS: atom_id res chain seq x y z
N MET A 1 -13.37 20.65 -21.61
CA MET A 1 -12.46 19.88 -20.73
C MET A 1 -11.26 20.78 -20.41
N LYS A 2 -11.12 21.31 -19.18
CA LYS A 2 -10.04 22.26 -18.83
C LYS A 2 -8.73 21.50 -18.62
N THR A 3 -7.86 21.50 -19.63
CA THR A 3 -6.52 20.88 -19.61
C THR A 3 -5.46 21.74 -18.92
N LYS A 4 -5.73 23.04 -18.75
CA LYS A 4 -4.82 23.98 -18.09
C LYS A 4 -5.39 24.38 -16.73
N PRO A 5 -4.60 24.27 -15.63
CA PRO A 5 -5.03 24.79 -14.34
C PRO A 5 -5.29 26.30 -14.44
N ASN A 6 -6.22 26.81 -13.63
CA ASN A 6 -6.49 28.25 -13.57
C ASN A 6 -5.19 29.02 -13.29
N ARG A 7 -5.12 30.28 -13.74
CA ARG A 7 -3.94 31.15 -13.52
C ARG A 7 -3.52 31.11 -12.05
N GLY A 8 -2.23 30.85 -11.81
CA GLY A 8 -1.66 30.74 -10.47
C GLY A 8 -1.92 29.42 -9.74
N LYS A 9 -2.70 28.47 -10.29
CA LYS A 9 -3.00 27.17 -9.66
C LYS A 9 -2.21 25.99 -10.24
N GLY A 10 -1.11 26.25 -10.95
CA GLY A 10 -0.27 25.21 -11.55
C GLY A 10 0.26 24.18 -10.55
N TYR A 11 0.58 24.62 -9.33
CA TYR A 11 1.10 23.77 -8.26
C TYR A 11 0.11 22.69 -7.77
N THR A 12 -1.19 22.85 -8.03
CA THR A 12 -2.22 21.87 -7.65
C THR A 12 -2.43 20.76 -8.67
N ALA A 13 -1.83 20.89 -9.87
CA ALA A 13 -1.99 19.95 -10.96
C ALA A 13 -0.90 18.87 -11.01
N GLY A 14 0.10 18.94 -10.12
CA GLY A 14 1.19 17.99 -10.04
C GLY A 14 0.76 16.68 -9.38
N ASN A 15 1.09 15.57 -10.01
CA ASN A 15 0.96 14.22 -9.44
C ASN A 15 2.36 13.64 -9.25
N SER A 16 2.59 12.90 -8.18
CA SER A 16 3.90 12.29 -7.93
C SER A 16 4.16 11.07 -8.83
N CYS A 17 5.41 10.68 -8.95
CA CYS A 17 5.85 9.48 -9.69
C CYS A 17 6.10 8.30 -8.73
N ILE A 18 5.31 8.20 -7.67
CA ILE A 18 5.44 7.12 -6.68
C ILE A 18 4.65 5.91 -7.19
N THR A 19 5.28 4.75 -7.19
CA THR A 19 4.64 3.47 -7.53
C THR A 19 4.80 2.47 -6.39
N GLU A 20 4.18 1.31 -6.50
CA GLU A 20 4.25 0.23 -5.52
C GLU A 20 5.15 -0.89 -6.05
N VAL A 21 6.05 -1.35 -5.19
CA VAL A 21 6.98 -2.45 -5.49
C VAL A 21 7.14 -3.31 -4.26
N ALA A 22 7.66 -4.53 -4.40
CA ALA A 22 8.05 -5.35 -3.27
C ALA A 22 9.58 -5.40 -3.10
N ILE A 23 10.03 -5.32 -1.84
CA ILE A 23 11.40 -5.61 -1.41
C ILE A 23 11.29 -6.67 -0.32
N ASP A 24 11.99 -7.79 -0.43
CA ASP A 24 11.89 -8.93 0.50
C ASP A 24 10.44 -9.37 0.80
N ASN A 25 9.62 -9.44 -0.26
CA ASN A 25 8.18 -9.75 -0.19
C ASN A 25 7.33 -8.75 0.60
N LYS A 26 7.87 -7.59 1.00
CA LYS A 26 7.12 -6.52 1.65
C LYS A 26 6.79 -5.41 0.65
N PRO A 27 5.53 -4.93 0.61
CA PRO A 27 5.17 -3.80 -0.23
C PRO A 27 5.87 -2.54 0.27
N THR A 28 6.47 -1.82 -0.66
CA THR A 28 7.22 -0.58 -0.46
C THR A 28 6.95 0.37 -1.61
N LYS A 29 7.39 1.62 -1.47
CA LYS A 29 7.03 2.68 -2.40
C LYS A 29 8.29 3.43 -2.85
N PRO A 30 8.73 3.27 -4.11
CA PRO A 30 9.76 4.12 -4.70
C PRO A 30 9.13 5.32 -5.41
N LEU A 31 9.75 6.48 -5.22
CA LEU A 31 9.61 7.63 -6.08
C LEU A 31 10.58 7.48 -7.26
N LEU A 32 10.04 7.49 -8.48
CA LEU A 32 10.83 7.52 -9.70
C LEU A 32 11.25 8.98 -9.97
N ASP A 33 12.50 9.30 -9.67
CA ASP A 33 13.00 10.68 -9.71
C ASP A 33 14.16 10.84 -10.71
N PRO A 34 13.87 11.29 -11.94
CA PRO A 34 14.92 11.57 -12.91
C PRO A 34 15.81 12.76 -12.51
N GLY A 35 15.38 13.61 -11.56
CA GLY A 35 16.17 14.75 -11.06
C GLY A 35 17.14 14.40 -9.93
N ALA A 36 17.07 13.18 -9.38
CA ALA A 36 17.95 12.77 -8.29
C ALA A 36 19.40 12.55 -8.77
N PHE A 37 20.37 12.84 -7.90
CA PHE A 37 21.79 12.56 -8.18
C PHE A 37 22.21 11.12 -7.84
N CYS A 38 21.51 10.47 -6.91
CA CYS A 38 21.75 9.08 -6.51
C CYS A 38 20.44 8.44 -6.07
N SER A 39 20.32 7.13 -6.25
CA SER A 39 19.26 6.37 -5.58
C SER A 39 19.54 6.34 -4.08
N CYS A 40 18.56 6.72 -3.27
CA CYS A 40 18.76 6.82 -1.83
C CYS A 40 17.54 6.43 -1.00
N VAL A 41 17.78 6.17 0.28
CA VAL A 41 16.75 5.82 1.26
C VAL A 41 17.10 6.33 2.65
N GLY A 42 16.09 6.71 3.43
CA GLY A 42 16.27 7.11 4.82
C GLY A 42 16.47 5.91 5.74
N LYS A 43 17.41 6.00 6.67
CA LYS A 43 17.72 4.97 7.68
C LYS A 43 16.47 4.45 8.39
N SER A 44 15.61 5.37 8.86
CA SER A 44 14.40 5.02 9.62
C SER A 44 13.40 4.23 8.78
N PHE A 45 13.24 4.63 7.51
CA PHE A 45 12.35 3.94 6.58
C PHE A 45 12.89 2.58 6.18
N LEU A 46 14.18 2.50 5.83
CA LEU A 46 14.83 1.23 5.50
C LEU A 46 14.76 0.24 6.66
N LYS A 47 14.99 0.70 7.91
CA LYS A 47 14.86 -0.16 9.11
C LYS A 47 13.46 -0.74 9.28
N ALA A 48 12.41 0.00 8.91
CA ALA A 48 11.04 -0.49 8.98
C ALA A 48 10.77 -1.57 7.93
N CYS A 49 11.32 -1.44 6.73
CA CYS A 49 11.17 -2.43 5.67
C CYS A 49 12.05 -3.67 5.93
N VAL A 50 13.33 -3.46 6.18
CA VAL A 50 14.38 -4.49 6.35
C VAL A 50 15.10 -4.23 7.67
N PRO A 51 14.69 -4.87 8.79
CA PRO A 51 15.25 -4.58 10.12
C PRO A 51 16.76 -4.83 10.24
N ASN A 52 17.28 -5.82 9.51
CA ASN A 52 18.67 -6.28 9.59
C ASN A 52 19.56 -5.71 8.45
N PHE A 53 19.18 -4.57 7.86
CA PHE A 53 19.91 -3.99 6.74
C PHE A 53 21.36 -3.60 7.07
N GLN A 54 21.68 -3.37 8.35
CA GLN A 54 22.99 -2.90 8.79
C GLN A 54 24.11 -3.89 8.49
N ASP A 55 23.82 -5.19 8.56
CA ASP A 55 24.79 -6.26 8.28
C ASP A 55 25.08 -6.39 6.78
N GLN A 56 24.23 -5.81 5.94
CA GLN A 56 24.30 -5.87 4.47
C GLN A 56 24.83 -4.55 3.88
N LEU A 57 25.25 -3.60 4.72
CA LEU A 57 25.78 -2.32 4.25
C LEU A 57 27.20 -2.47 3.71
N PHE A 58 27.38 -2.09 2.46
CA PHE A 58 28.71 -1.87 1.91
C PHE A 58 29.25 -0.50 2.37
N PRO A 59 30.58 -0.39 2.58
CA PRO A 59 31.20 0.87 2.95
C PRO A 59 31.03 1.91 1.82
N ILE A 60 30.98 3.18 2.21
CA ILE A 60 30.90 4.31 1.28
C ILE A 60 32.04 5.28 1.55
N ASP A 61 32.88 5.52 0.54
CA ASP A 61 34.06 6.38 0.68
C ASP A 61 33.87 7.72 -0.04
N GLY A 62 34.21 8.81 0.66
CA GLY A 62 34.55 10.10 0.06
C GLY A 62 33.42 10.95 -0.55
N MET A 63 32.18 10.48 -0.59
CA MET A 63 31.06 11.22 -1.21
C MET A 63 30.30 12.10 -0.21
N LYS A 64 30.20 13.40 -0.50
CA LYS A 64 29.33 14.34 0.22
C LYS A 64 27.99 14.45 -0.51
N TYR A 65 26.90 14.20 0.21
CA TYR A 65 25.54 14.34 -0.31
C TYR A 65 24.91 15.61 0.21
N ASN A 66 24.31 16.40 -0.68
CA ASN A 66 23.57 17.61 -0.31
C ASN A 66 22.10 17.43 -0.70
N SER A 67 21.22 17.70 0.26
CA SER A 67 19.81 17.96 0.00
C SER A 67 19.63 19.43 -0.38
N ALA A 68 18.45 19.80 -0.87
CA ALA A 68 18.06 21.20 -1.06
C ALA A 68 18.16 22.05 0.21
N SER A 69 18.10 21.43 1.39
CA SER A 69 18.04 22.11 2.69
C SER A 69 19.22 21.85 3.63
N ASN A 70 19.91 20.70 3.52
CA ASN A 70 20.93 20.29 4.50
C ASN A 70 21.98 19.35 3.87
N THR A 71 23.16 19.29 4.47
CA THR A 71 24.14 18.24 4.19
C THR A 71 23.64 16.91 4.75
N ILE A 72 23.63 15.88 3.91
CA ILE A 72 23.18 14.54 4.28
C ILE A 72 24.38 13.66 4.57
N LYS A 73 24.35 12.97 5.71
CA LYS A 73 25.34 11.95 6.07
C LYS A 73 24.92 10.59 5.50
N ALA A 74 25.77 10.03 4.66
CA ALA A 74 25.63 8.66 4.17
C ALA A 74 26.21 7.66 5.17
N LEU A 75 25.54 6.52 5.33
CA LEU A 75 25.95 5.44 6.23
C LEU A 75 26.62 4.29 5.48
N GLY A 76 26.19 4.04 4.24
CA GLY A 76 26.67 2.94 3.43
C GLY A 76 25.79 2.74 2.19
N ILE A 77 26.13 1.73 1.40
CA ILE A 77 25.37 1.32 0.22
C ILE A 77 24.60 0.05 0.57
N PHE A 78 23.29 0.06 0.35
CA PHE A 78 22.42 -1.09 0.48
C PHE A 78 22.02 -1.58 -0.90
N GLU A 79 22.38 -2.81 -1.23
CA GLU A 79 22.02 -3.46 -2.49
C GLU A 79 20.83 -4.40 -2.28
N THR A 80 19.79 -4.26 -3.09
CA THR A 80 18.59 -5.10 -2.99
C THR A 80 17.94 -5.31 -4.35
N THR A 81 17.13 -6.36 -4.46
CA THR A 81 16.22 -6.54 -5.58
C THR A 81 14.87 -5.90 -5.28
N ILE A 82 14.36 -5.12 -6.22
CA ILE A 82 13.03 -4.54 -6.22
C ILE A 82 12.16 -5.29 -7.22
N ILE A 83 10.94 -5.62 -6.83
CA ILE A 83 9.98 -6.36 -7.64
C ILE A 83 8.81 -5.47 -8.02
N PHE A 84 8.64 -5.21 -9.31
CA PHE A 84 7.44 -4.59 -9.87
C PHE A 84 6.43 -5.70 -10.14
N SER A 85 5.39 -5.76 -9.31
CA SER A 85 4.32 -6.74 -9.44
C SER A 85 3.38 -6.37 -10.59
N HIS A 86 3.01 -7.34 -11.40
CA HIS A 86 2.00 -7.18 -12.45
C HIS A 86 1.23 -8.49 -12.63
N ILE A 87 0.01 -8.38 -13.17
CA ILE A 87 -0.92 -9.50 -13.36
C ILE A 87 -0.30 -10.59 -14.24
N ASN A 88 0.44 -10.19 -15.27
CA ASN A 88 1.09 -11.12 -16.19
C ASN A 88 2.37 -11.71 -15.59
N GLU A 89 3.37 -10.87 -15.32
CA GLU A 89 4.68 -11.31 -14.83
C GLU A 89 5.30 -10.25 -13.94
N ASN A 90 5.97 -10.70 -12.88
CA ASN A 90 6.72 -9.84 -11.99
C ASN A 90 8.07 -9.49 -12.59
N LEU A 91 8.37 -8.19 -12.68
CA LEU A 91 9.68 -7.73 -13.10
C LEU A 91 10.58 -7.51 -11.89
N ARG A 92 11.82 -8.02 -11.94
CA ARG A 92 12.81 -7.87 -10.86
C ARG A 92 13.98 -7.03 -11.35
N ILE A 93 14.33 -6.00 -10.59
CA ILE A 93 15.50 -5.15 -10.87
C ILE A 93 16.42 -5.09 -9.65
N THR A 94 17.73 -5.07 -9.87
CA THR A 94 18.72 -4.96 -8.79
C THR A 94 19.18 -3.52 -8.68
N VAL A 95 19.07 -2.95 -7.48
CA VAL A 95 19.29 -1.53 -7.24
C VAL A 95 20.19 -1.35 -6.01
N LYS A 96 21.07 -0.36 -6.09
CA LYS A 96 21.91 0.10 -5.00
C LYS A 96 21.38 1.44 -4.50
N PHE A 97 21.14 1.50 -3.20
CA PHE A 97 20.67 2.69 -2.50
C PHE A 97 21.74 3.21 -1.55
N VAL A 98 21.98 4.51 -1.59
CA VAL A 98 22.73 5.18 -0.53
C VAL A 98 21.81 5.32 0.68
N VAL A 99 22.20 4.73 1.80
CA VAL A 99 21.46 4.84 3.06
C VAL A 99 21.86 6.13 3.75
N MET A 100 20.87 7.00 3.96
CA MET A 100 21.05 8.34 4.49
C MET A 100 20.56 8.42 5.94
N GLU A 101 21.38 8.95 6.84
CA GLU A 101 21.06 9.03 8.27
C GLU A 101 19.94 10.05 8.56
N ASN A 102 20.08 11.27 8.04
CA ASN A 102 19.18 12.40 8.31
C ASN A 102 18.16 12.64 7.19
N PHE A 103 17.65 11.57 6.59
CA PHE A 103 16.70 11.66 5.49
C PHE A 103 15.33 11.11 5.91
N SER A 104 14.32 12.00 5.94
CA SER A 104 12.99 11.74 6.51
C SER A 104 11.94 11.26 5.50
N SER A 105 12.35 10.82 4.30
CA SER A 105 11.43 10.31 3.29
C SER A 105 10.79 8.99 3.72
N THR A 106 9.50 8.83 3.42
CA THR A 106 8.72 7.59 3.58
C THR A 106 8.72 6.72 2.32
N HIS A 107 9.66 6.97 1.42
CA HIS A 107 9.76 6.35 0.10
C HIS A 107 11.25 6.17 -0.27
N PHE A 108 11.55 5.14 -1.05
CA PHE A 108 12.84 5.02 -1.74
C PHE A 108 12.91 6.04 -2.87
N ILE A 109 14.07 6.59 -3.18
CA ILE A 109 14.28 7.38 -4.40
C ILE A 109 15.03 6.52 -5.40
N LEU A 110 14.41 6.27 -6.55
CA LEU A 110 15.04 5.60 -7.69
C LEU A 110 15.49 6.66 -8.70
N GLN A 111 16.81 6.78 -8.85
CA GLN A 111 17.41 7.76 -9.75
C GLN A 111 17.25 7.39 -11.23
N ASN A 112 17.28 8.42 -12.08
CA ASN A 112 17.44 8.36 -13.53
C ASN A 112 18.36 7.25 -14.09
N HIS A 113 19.52 6.98 -13.50
CA HIS A 113 20.43 5.94 -14.01
C HIS A 113 19.73 4.58 -14.09
N TYR A 114 18.99 4.20 -13.04
CA TYR A 114 18.21 2.97 -13.03
C TYR A 114 17.01 3.04 -13.98
N LEU A 115 16.42 4.23 -14.15
CA LEU A 115 15.35 4.41 -15.13
C LEU A 115 15.85 4.12 -16.55
N ILE A 116 17.01 4.67 -16.92
CA ILE A 116 17.63 4.45 -18.24
C ILE A 116 18.09 3.00 -18.38
N MET A 117 18.79 2.46 -17.38
CA MET A 117 19.38 1.12 -17.43
C MET A 117 18.33 0.01 -17.61
N TYR A 118 17.15 0.19 -17.00
CA TYR A 118 16.04 -0.77 -17.10
C TYR A 118 14.96 -0.37 -18.10
N GLY A 119 15.14 0.72 -18.85
CA GLY A 119 14.15 1.22 -19.81
C GLY A 119 12.80 1.56 -19.15
N ILE A 120 12.83 2.20 -17.97
CA ILE A 120 11.63 2.65 -17.27
C ILE A 120 11.20 4.00 -17.86
N ASP A 121 10.12 3.96 -18.64
CA ASP A 121 9.53 5.15 -19.24
C ASP A 121 8.34 5.66 -18.42
N LEU A 122 8.34 6.96 -18.12
CA LEU A 122 7.26 7.64 -17.40
C LEU A 122 6.32 8.32 -18.41
N HIS A 123 5.09 7.81 -18.54
CA HIS A 123 4.09 8.35 -19.45
C HIS A 123 3.19 9.37 -18.73
N ASN A 124 3.43 10.65 -18.99
CA ASN A 124 2.69 11.75 -18.38
C ASN A 124 1.50 12.23 -19.25
N ASN A 125 0.56 11.32 -19.50
CA ASN A 125 -0.69 11.62 -20.21
C ASN A 125 -1.87 11.78 -19.22
N LYS A 126 -3.11 11.91 -19.73
CA LYS A 126 -4.33 11.95 -18.89
C LYS A 126 -4.39 10.76 -17.94
N ASP A 127 -4.04 9.58 -18.46
CA ASP A 127 -3.83 8.36 -17.69
C ASP A 127 -2.32 8.17 -17.52
N ARG A 128 -1.82 8.46 -16.32
CA ARG A 128 -0.39 8.35 -16.01
C ARG A 128 -0.05 6.91 -15.68
N TYR A 129 0.92 6.36 -16.40
CA TYR A 129 1.45 5.03 -16.17
C TYR A 129 2.95 5.02 -16.45
N LEU A 130 3.60 3.93 -16.06
CA LEU A 130 4.97 3.64 -16.46
C LEU A 130 5.03 2.32 -17.23
N THR A 131 6.03 2.19 -18.08
CA THR A 131 6.39 0.94 -18.75
C THR A 131 7.83 0.61 -18.40
N ILE A 132 8.20 -0.67 -18.47
CA ILE A 132 9.57 -1.09 -18.15
C ILE A 132 10.08 -2.00 -19.26
N GLY A 133 11.27 -1.68 -19.77
CA GLY A 133 11.90 -2.37 -20.89
C GLY A 133 11.11 -2.26 -22.19
N ASP A 134 11.27 -3.24 -23.07
CA ASP A 134 10.66 -3.24 -24.40
C ASP A 134 9.16 -3.58 -24.39
N ASN A 135 8.63 -4.04 -23.25
CA ASN A 135 7.23 -4.45 -23.13
C ASN A 135 6.30 -3.25 -22.89
N LYS A 136 6.05 -2.48 -23.95
CA LYS A 136 5.19 -1.28 -23.93
C LYS A 136 3.70 -1.58 -23.62
N HIS A 137 3.30 -2.85 -23.63
CA HIS A 137 1.94 -3.27 -23.31
C HIS A 137 1.72 -3.44 -21.80
N GLN A 138 2.79 -3.69 -21.04
CA GLN A 138 2.74 -3.86 -19.60
C GLN A 138 2.81 -2.50 -18.89
N LYS A 139 1.64 -2.03 -18.44
CA LYS A 139 1.51 -0.71 -17.82
C LYS A 139 1.42 -0.86 -16.30
N PHE A 140 2.29 -0.17 -15.58
CA PHE A 140 2.18 -0.06 -14.13
C PHE A 140 1.62 1.31 -13.75
N THR A 141 0.79 1.33 -12.71
CA THR A 141 0.11 2.53 -12.25
C THR A 141 0.90 3.23 -11.15
N PHE A 142 0.81 4.55 -11.12
CA PHE A 142 1.26 5.33 -9.97
C PHE A 142 0.24 5.29 -8.84
N LEU A 143 0.72 5.39 -7.61
CA LEU A 143 -0.15 5.52 -6.45
C LEU A 143 -0.89 6.85 -6.51
N PRO A 144 -2.21 6.89 -6.21
CA PRO A 144 -2.95 8.14 -6.17
C PRO A 144 -2.48 9.02 -5.01
N PHE A 145 -2.48 10.34 -5.23
CA PHE A 145 -1.98 11.33 -4.27
C PHE A 145 -2.62 11.22 -2.87
N LYS A 146 -3.89 10.82 -2.78
CA LYS A 146 -4.60 10.63 -1.49
C LYS A 146 -3.99 9.53 -0.61
N ILE A 147 -3.38 8.49 -1.20
CA ILE A 147 -2.74 7.38 -0.46
C ILE A 147 -1.33 7.76 0.03
N GLN A 148 -0.77 8.88 -0.46
CA GLN A 148 0.58 9.34 -0.14
C GLN A 148 0.64 10.21 1.11
N ILE A 149 -0.48 10.84 1.49
CA ILE A 149 -0.59 11.73 2.66
C ILE A 149 -0.81 10.92 3.96
N THR A 150 -1.33 9.69 3.87
CA THR A 150 -1.78 8.89 5.03
C THR A 150 -0.67 8.09 5.74
N VAL A 151 0.61 8.47 5.62
CA VAL A 151 1.71 7.79 6.37
C VAL A 151 2.18 8.60 7.57
N SER A 152 1.45 9.66 7.94
CA SER A 152 1.61 10.39 9.20
C SER A 152 0.71 9.80 10.29
N LYS A 153 0.86 8.50 10.57
CA LYS A 153 0.51 7.77 11.81
C LYS A 153 0.45 6.28 11.49
N VAL A 154 1.29 5.54 12.18
CA VAL A 154 1.41 4.08 12.10
C VAL A 154 0.06 3.43 12.40
N SER A 155 -0.51 2.75 11.40
CA SER A 155 -1.05 1.40 11.55
C SER A 155 -0.98 0.76 10.15
N PRO A 156 -0.59 -0.52 10.03
CA PRO A 156 -0.63 -1.21 8.76
C PRO A 156 -2.10 -1.22 8.32
N VAL A 157 -2.42 -0.54 7.22
CA VAL A 157 -3.73 -0.71 6.59
C VAL A 157 -3.75 -2.16 6.14
N ASN A 158 -4.42 -3.01 6.93
CA ASN A 158 -4.64 -4.40 6.60
C ASN A 158 -5.45 -4.41 5.31
N LEU A 159 -4.80 -4.69 4.17
CA LEU A 159 -5.47 -4.89 2.89
C LEU A 159 -6.62 -5.90 3.01
N GLU A 160 -6.50 -6.86 3.94
CA GLU A 160 -7.57 -7.80 4.28
C GLU A 160 -8.74 -7.18 5.05
N LEU A 161 -8.50 -6.17 5.89
CA LEU A 161 -9.56 -5.45 6.60
C LEU A 161 -10.39 -4.63 5.61
N GLU A 162 -9.74 -3.97 4.65
CA GLU A 162 -10.44 -3.20 3.62
C GLU A 162 -11.20 -4.11 2.65
N LYS A 163 -10.65 -5.30 2.31
CA LYS A 163 -11.39 -6.34 1.58
C LYS A 163 -12.61 -6.83 2.37
N LEU A 164 -12.46 -7.11 3.66
CA LEU A 164 -13.57 -7.54 4.52
C LEU A 164 -14.68 -6.48 4.59
N LYS A 165 -14.30 -5.20 4.67
CA LYS A 165 -15.27 -4.09 4.59
C LYS A 165 -15.99 -4.06 3.23
N SER A 166 -15.25 -4.12 2.13
CA SER A 166 -15.83 -3.96 0.79
C SER A 166 -16.63 -5.17 0.29
N GLU A 167 -16.26 -6.39 0.72
CA GLU A 167 -16.82 -7.63 0.19
C GLU A 167 -17.83 -8.28 1.15
N GLN A 168 -17.64 -8.17 2.47
CA GLN A 168 -18.49 -8.88 3.46
C GLN A 168 -19.37 -7.92 4.28
N LEU A 169 -18.82 -6.80 4.76
CA LEU A 169 -19.60 -5.85 5.57
C LEU A 169 -20.50 -4.94 4.74
N ASN A 170 -20.22 -4.77 3.45
CA ASN A 170 -21.12 -4.04 2.54
C ASN A 170 -22.49 -4.70 2.40
N GLU A 171 -22.58 -6.01 2.59
CA GLU A 171 -23.85 -6.77 2.57
C GLU A 171 -24.50 -6.84 3.97
N ALA A 172 -23.80 -6.42 5.02
CA ALA A 172 -24.30 -6.45 6.39
C ALA A 172 -25.16 -5.21 6.70
N GLU A 173 -26.36 -5.42 7.24
CA GLU A 173 -27.21 -4.32 7.72
C GLU A 173 -26.67 -3.77 9.05
N ILE A 174 -25.69 -2.86 8.97
CA ILE A 174 -25.18 -2.13 10.12
C ILE A 174 -26.10 -0.94 10.42
N SER A 175 -26.43 -0.73 11.70
CA SER A 175 -27.32 0.36 12.12
C SER A 175 -26.80 1.74 11.69
N LEU A 176 -27.67 2.52 11.04
CA LEU A 176 -27.40 3.90 10.60
C LEU A 176 -27.13 4.90 11.75
N HIS A 177 -27.32 4.46 13.00
CA HIS A 177 -27.05 5.28 14.20
C HIS A 177 -25.59 5.19 14.68
N LEU A 178 -24.75 4.37 14.02
CA LEU A 178 -23.33 4.31 14.32
C LEU A 178 -22.60 5.53 13.76
N THR A 179 -21.73 6.11 14.58
CA THR A 179 -20.80 7.16 14.15
C THR A 179 -19.61 6.50 13.45
N ASP A 180 -19.01 7.17 12.46
CA ASP A 180 -17.85 6.69 11.67
C ASP A 180 -16.73 6.09 12.54
N LYS A 181 -16.51 6.65 13.73
CA LYS A 181 -15.53 6.16 14.70
C LYS A 181 -15.89 4.77 15.24
N ARG A 182 -17.15 4.57 15.64
CA ARG A 182 -17.64 3.30 16.19
C ARG A 182 -17.74 2.22 15.12
N GLU A 183 -18.08 2.61 13.89
CA GLU A 183 -18.09 1.70 12.75
C GLU A 183 -16.69 1.18 12.42
N SER A 184 -15.69 2.07 12.49
CA SER A 184 -14.28 1.70 12.32
C SER A 184 -13.79 0.77 13.43
N GLU A 185 -14.16 1.03 14.67
CA GLU A 185 -13.85 0.18 15.84
C GLU A 185 -14.52 -1.20 15.71
N LEU A 186 -15.78 -1.25 15.28
CA LEU A 186 -16.52 -2.49 15.03
C LEU A 186 -15.85 -3.32 13.92
N SER A 187 -15.48 -2.68 12.80
CA SER A 187 -14.81 -3.35 11.68
C SER A 187 -13.48 -3.98 12.11
N ALA A 188 -12.70 -3.28 12.94
CA ALA A 188 -11.44 -3.79 13.47
C ALA A 188 -11.68 -5.01 14.39
N LEU A 189 -12.67 -4.92 15.27
CA LEU A 189 -13.02 -6.01 16.19
C LEU A 189 -13.51 -7.26 15.45
N LEU A 190 -14.33 -7.09 14.41
CA LEU A 190 -14.80 -8.20 13.56
C LEU A 190 -13.65 -8.87 12.80
N TYR A 191 -12.68 -8.07 12.34
CA TYR A 191 -11.50 -8.59 11.67
C TYR A 191 -10.59 -9.39 12.61
N ASP A 192 -10.34 -8.88 13.82
CA ASP A 192 -9.52 -9.55 14.82
C ASP A 192 -10.11 -10.90 15.25
N HIS A 193 -11.45 -11.03 15.20
CA HIS A 193 -12.17 -12.25 15.55
C HIS A 193 -12.75 -13.00 14.34
N LYS A 194 -12.28 -12.75 13.11
CA LYS A 194 -12.86 -13.31 11.88
C LYS A 194 -12.93 -14.84 11.86
N GLU A 195 -11.98 -15.52 12.49
CA GLU A 195 -11.94 -16.99 12.58
C GLU A 195 -13.04 -17.59 13.46
N ALA A 196 -13.68 -16.78 14.32
CA ALA A 196 -14.82 -17.23 15.12
C ALA A 196 -16.13 -17.28 14.30
N PHE A 197 -16.18 -16.57 13.17
CA PHE A 197 -17.40 -16.35 12.38
C PHE A 197 -17.29 -16.83 10.93
N ALA A 198 -16.10 -17.25 10.48
CA ALA A 198 -15.84 -17.73 9.14
C ALA A 198 -14.80 -18.86 9.15
N SER A 199 -14.97 -19.85 8.29
CA SER A 199 -14.03 -20.96 8.10
C SER A 199 -13.49 -20.97 6.67
N TYR A 200 -12.49 -21.81 6.37
CA TYR A 200 -11.98 -22.00 5.00
C TYR A 200 -13.04 -22.41 3.97
N LYS A 201 -14.22 -22.86 4.41
CA LYS A 201 -15.33 -23.28 3.54
C LYS A 201 -16.51 -22.31 3.55
N GLU A 202 -16.65 -21.48 4.58
CA GLU A 202 -17.86 -20.70 4.85
C GLU A 202 -17.49 -19.26 5.19
N THR A 203 -18.02 -18.31 4.41
CA THR A 203 -17.81 -16.89 4.60
C THR A 203 -18.53 -16.37 5.83
N LEU A 204 -18.09 -15.21 6.32
CA LEU A 204 -18.67 -14.53 7.47
C LEU A 204 -20.17 -14.28 7.24
N GLY A 205 -21.03 -14.83 8.09
CA GLY A 205 -22.50 -14.74 7.93
C GLY A 205 -23.16 -15.98 7.32
N ALA A 206 -22.41 -17.03 6.98
CA ALA A 206 -22.97 -18.36 6.70
C ALA A 206 -23.45 -18.98 8.03
N ILE A 207 -24.57 -18.49 8.56
CA ILE A 207 -25.32 -19.23 9.55
C ILE A 207 -25.79 -20.48 8.82
N VAL A 208 -25.10 -21.60 9.02
CA VAL A 208 -25.64 -22.92 8.72
C VAL A 208 -27.00 -22.94 9.38
N VAL A 209 -28.04 -23.00 8.56
CA VAL A 209 -29.44 -23.13 8.92
C VAL A 209 -29.55 -24.13 10.06
N HIS A 210 -29.49 -23.63 11.29
CA HIS A 210 -30.25 -24.20 12.38
C HIS A 210 -31.64 -23.67 12.11
N GLU A 211 -32.34 -24.33 11.18
CA GLU A 211 -33.79 -24.41 11.22
C GLU A 211 -34.09 -25.00 12.60
N GLY A 212 -34.20 -24.11 13.58
CA GLY A 212 -34.77 -24.44 14.85
C GLY A 212 -36.24 -24.67 14.59
N ASP A 213 -36.62 -25.91 14.34
CA ASP A 213 -38.02 -26.30 14.34
C ASP A 213 -38.57 -26.05 15.75
N ILE A 214 -39.23 -24.90 15.92
CA ILE A 214 -40.03 -24.63 17.12
C ILE A 214 -41.30 -25.46 16.97
N ILE A 215 -41.23 -26.72 17.41
CA ILE A 215 -42.41 -27.57 17.53
C ILE A 215 -43.15 -27.15 18.80
N LEU A 216 -44.24 -26.40 18.63
CA LEU A 216 -45.22 -26.15 19.69
C LEU A 216 -45.96 -27.46 20.01
N ASN A 217 -45.43 -28.23 20.96
CA ASN A 217 -46.13 -29.36 21.54
C ASN A 217 -47.22 -28.85 22.48
N ILE A 218 -48.40 -28.55 21.93
CA ILE A 218 -49.60 -28.36 22.72
C ILE A 218 -50.23 -29.75 22.91
N GLU A 219 -50.13 -30.31 24.12
CA GLU A 219 -50.94 -31.47 24.47
C GLU A 219 -52.41 -31.04 24.61
N ARG A 220 -53.30 -31.87 24.05
CA ARG A 220 -54.74 -31.61 24.05
C ARG A 220 -55.31 -31.55 25.48
N PRO A 221 -56.44 -30.84 25.69
CA PRO A 221 -57.23 -30.15 24.67
C PRO A 221 -57.04 -28.64 24.71
N TYR A 222 -56.53 -28.10 23.60
CA TYR A 222 -56.80 -26.71 23.21
C TYR A 222 -57.57 -26.73 21.88
N PRO A 223 -58.64 -25.91 21.72
CA PRO A 223 -59.18 -24.98 22.71
C PRO A 223 -59.79 -25.72 23.91
N PRO A 224 -59.73 -25.13 25.12
CA PRO A 224 -60.44 -25.66 26.28
C PRO A 224 -61.91 -25.83 25.90
N LEU A 225 -62.48 -26.98 26.27
CA LEU A 225 -63.91 -27.22 26.09
C LEU A 225 -64.69 -26.23 26.94
N LEU A 226 -65.32 -25.28 26.22
CA LEU A 226 -66.32 -24.26 26.59
C LEU A 226 -65.78 -22.99 27.27
#